data_AF-A0A1V8UPE2-F1
#
_entry.id   AF-A0A1V8UPE2-F1
#
_cell.length_a   1.000
_cell.length_b   1.000
_cell.length_c   1.000
_cell.angle_alpha   90.00
_cell.angle_beta   90.00
_cell.angle_gamma   90.00
#
_symmetry.space_group_name_H-M   'P 1'
#
loop_
_entity.id
_entity.type
_entity.pdbx_description
1 polymer ?
#
loop_
_entity_poly.entity_id
_entity_poly.type
_entity_poly.pdbx_seq_one_letter_code
_entity_poly.pdbx_strand_id
1 'polypeptide(L)'
;MPPEIKRYKITEPWLNTHCSLGEGPYWESSTNTLRFVDIIKKRLHFVPLSGSLDSLKTHQLDYSIGTTANIEGNNDELIVGGQLGYGIFTRSTGDLRWIQKFWNDEERKQDGHAKGYTKEGRMRANDGAIDKKGRYWVGTMNDPTLVDITDEGVLFRLDADLSILRVKEGVSIPNGTSWTSGNDQMYFTDSPTKTITLQPFDHETGKPEWEKAKVFFTCPVEGGVPDGHCQDAEGCFWIACFGTGRVYRVNVEGEIIAEIELPTRCVTCPAICGTELVITSASEEDPEKYPWSKEYGGAVFKIDVGVKGVPLNKFKMSVKA
;
A
#
# COMPACT_ATOMS: atom_id res chain seq x y z
N MET A 1 -0.61 -34.67 -3.81
CA MET A 1 0.49 -34.14 -2.98
C MET A 1 0.36 -32.63 -3.01
N PRO A 2 0.47 -31.92 -1.87
CA PRO A 2 0.50 -30.46 -1.92
C PRO A 2 1.63 -29.99 -2.84
N PRO A 3 1.45 -28.88 -3.58
CA PRO A 3 2.50 -28.36 -4.44
C PRO A 3 3.77 -28.08 -3.63
N GLU A 4 4.93 -28.34 -4.21
CA GLU A 4 6.21 -28.00 -3.58
C GLU A 4 6.31 -26.47 -3.46
N ILE A 5 6.45 -25.97 -2.22
CA ILE A 5 6.60 -24.54 -1.96
C ILE A 5 8.01 -24.11 -2.36
N LYS A 6 8.13 -23.24 -3.37
CA LYS A 6 9.41 -22.65 -3.77
C LYS A 6 9.90 -21.67 -2.71
N ARG A 7 11.16 -21.76 -2.30
CA ARG A 7 11.74 -20.91 -1.24
C ARG A 7 12.80 -19.99 -1.77
N TYR A 8 12.74 -18.74 -1.34
CA TYR A 8 13.74 -17.72 -1.58
C TYR A 8 14.21 -17.14 -0.24
N LYS A 9 15.43 -16.61 -0.22
CA LYS A 9 15.98 -15.91 0.95
C LYS A 9 16.75 -14.69 0.50
N ILE A 10 16.47 -13.57 1.12
CA ILE A 10 17.23 -12.33 1.03
C ILE A 10 17.98 -12.17 2.36
N THR A 11 19.27 -11.85 2.31
CA THR A 11 20.09 -11.66 3.52
C THR A 11 20.52 -10.21 3.72
N GLU A 12 20.52 -9.41 2.65
CA GLU A 12 21.01 -8.04 2.65
C GLU A 12 20.00 -7.13 1.93
N PRO A 13 19.86 -5.86 2.35
CA PRO A 13 19.01 -4.91 1.65
C PRO A 13 19.61 -4.48 0.31
N TRP A 14 18.74 -4.14 -0.64
CA TRP A 14 19.16 -3.43 -1.84
C TRP A 14 19.42 -1.96 -1.52
N LEU A 15 18.54 -1.34 -0.72
CA LEU A 15 18.68 0.03 -0.22
C LEU A 15 18.48 0.03 1.29
N ASN A 16 19.52 0.36 2.07
CA ASN A 16 19.37 0.51 3.51
C ASN A 16 18.89 1.93 3.86
N THR A 17 17.61 2.19 3.62
CA THR A 17 17.00 3.53 3.73
C THR A 17 16.63 3.96 5.13
N HIS A 18 16.57 3.01 6.08
CA HIS A 18 16.09 3.24 7.45
C HIS A 18 14.77 4.02 7.49
N CYS A 19 13.82 3.67 6.62
CA CYS A 19 12.48 4.25 6.65
C CYS A 19 11.82 3.95 8.00
N SER A 20 11.05 4.90 8.52
CA SER A 20 10.21 4.60 9.68
C SER A 20 9.08 3.67 9.26
N LEU A 21 8.41 3.97 8.14
CA LEU A 21 7.41 3.10 7.53
C LEU A 21 7.49 3.21 6.01
N GLY A 22 8.35 2.38 5.39
CA GLY A 22 8.47 2.30 3.94
C GLY A 22 7.26 1.60 3.34
N GLU A 23 6.59 2.22 2.37
CA GLU A 23 5.31 1.73 1.84
C GLU A 23 5.07 2.14 0.38
N GLY A 24 4.01 1.58 -0.21
CA GLY A 24 3.48 1.96 -1.53
C GLY A 24 4.51 1.95 -2.67
N PRO A 25 5.36 0.91 -2.82
CA PRO A 25 6.28 0.82 -3.94
C PRO A 25 5.51 0.78 -5.26
N TYR A 26 5.89 1.67 -6.18
CA TYR A 26 5.33 1.76 -7.52
C TYR A 26 6.47 1.82 -8.52
N TRP A 27 6.45 0.90 -9.49
CA TRP A 27 7.44 0.86 -10.57
C TRP A 27 6.92 1.50 -11.85
N GLU A 28 7.64 2.51 -12.33
CA GLU A 28 7.41 3.15 -13.61
C GLU A 28 8.28 2.51 -14.68
N SER A 29 7.69 1.62 -15.48
CA SER A 29 8.43 0.89 -16.52
C SER A 29 9.01 1.80 -17.61
N SER A 30 8.38 2.95 -17.90
CA SER A 30 8.84 3.91 -18.92
C SER A 30 10.15 4.60 -18.57
N THR A 31 10.41 4.81 -17.28
CA THR A 31 11.63 5.47 -16.77
C THR A 31 12.52 4.51 -15.98
N ASN A 32 12.10 3.24 -15.87
CA ASN A 32 12.68 2.20 -15.02
C ASN A 32 13.01 2.70 -13.60
N THR A 33 12.06 3.44 -13.02
CA THR A 33 12.21 4.10 -11.71
C THR A 33 11.21 3.52 -10.72
N LEU A 34 11.70 3.17 -9.55
CA LEU A 34 10.86 2.86 -8.40
C LEU A 34 10.59 4.15 -7.64
N ARG A 35 9.35 4.34 -7.23
CA ARG A 35 8.98 5.30 -6.20
C ARG A 35 8.31 4.60 -5.02
N PHE A 36 8.47 5.13 -3.83
CA PHE A 36 7.85 4.61 -2.60
C PHE A 36 7.84 5.70 -1.53
N VAL A 37 7.05 5.54 -0.49
CA VAL A 37 6.87 6.54 0.57
C VAL A 37 7.55 6.09 1.86
N ASP A 38 7.97 7.05 2.69
CA ASP A 38 8.10 6.85 4.13
C ASP A 38 6.96 7.62 4.79
N ILE A 39 5.93 6.91 5.22
CA ILE A 39 4.68 7.52 5.71
C ILE A 39 4.96 8.39 6.94
N ILE A 40 5.73 7.86 7.89
CA ILE A 40 5.97 8.52 9.18
C ILE A 40 6.98 9.66 9.04
N LYS A 41 8.05 9.49 8.24
CA LYS A 41 8.99 10.59 7.98
C LYS A 41 8.50 11.60 6.95
N LYS A 42 7.31 11.38 6.36
CA LYS A 42 6.68 12.25 5.36
C LYS A 42 7.59 12.46 4.15
N ARG A 43 8.10 11.36 3.58
CA ARG A 43 9.02 11.42 2.45
C ARG A 43 8.47 10.66 1.25
N LEU A 44 8.74 11.19 0.07
CA LEU A 44 8.54 10.50 -1.19
C LEU A 44 9.91 10.24 -1.83
N HIS A 45 10.20 8.99 -2.10
CA HIS A 45 11.46 8.53 -2.64
C HIS A 45 11.34 8.14 -4.12
N PHE A 46 12.40 8.40 -4.89
CA PHE A 46 12.56 7.96 -6.27
C PHE A 46 13.97 7.38 -6.46
N VAL A 47 14.07 6.22 -7.09
CA VAL A 47 15.35 5.55 -7.36
C VAL A 47 15.28 4.77 -8.67
N PRO A 48 16.24 4.92 -9.60
CA PRO A 48 16.34 4.03 -10.75
C PRO A 48 16.50 2.57 -10.29
N LEU A 49 15.85 1.61 -10.95
CA LEU A 49 15.91 0.20 -10.53
C LEU A 49 17.33 -0.40 -10.60
N SER A 50 18.17 0.15 -11.47
CA SER A 50 19.61 -0.15 -11.59
C SER A 50 20.50 0.63 -10.62
N GLY A 51 19.91 1.52 -9.82
CA GLY A 51 20.61 2.41 -8.90
C GLY A 51 20.94 1.76 -7.55
N SER A 52 21.55 2.58 -6.70
CA SER A 52 21.88 2.29 -5.31
C SER A 52 21.32 3.40 -4.41
N LEU A 53 21.67 3.37 -3.12
CA LEU A 53 21.30 4.41 -2.17
C LEU A 53 21.78 5.81 -2.61
N ASP A 54 22.93 5.92 -3.28
CA ASP A 54 23.46 7.20 -3.78
C ASP A 54 22.59 7.83 -4.87
N SER A 55 21.79 7.02 -5.56
CA SER A 55 20.86 7.48 -6.61
C SER A 55 19.47 7.82 -6.05
N LEU A 56 19.23 7.64 -4.75
CA LEU A 56 17.95 7.88 -4.12
C LEU A 56 17.66 9.38 -4.02
N LYS A 57 16.64 9.84 -4.74
CA LYS A 57 16.09 11.19 -4.61
C LYS A 57 14.95 11.17 -3.60
N THR A 58 14.95 12.16 -2.71
CA THR A 58 13.95 12.26 -1.63
C THR A 58 13.33 13.65 -1.62
N HIS A 59 12.00 13.69 -1.63
CA HIS A 59 11.23 14.90 -1.36
C HIS A 59 10.70 14.81 0.08
N GLN A 60 11.04 15.82 0.89
CA GLN A 60 10.44 16.00 2.21
C GLN A 60 9.10 16.73 2.05
N LEU A 61 8.07 16.21 2.70
CA LEU A 61 6.71 16.73 2.64
C LEU A 61 6.28 17.27 4.02
N ASP A 62 5.32 18.21 4.01
CA ASP A 62 4.72 18.75 5.23
C ASP A 62 3.71 17.78 5.87
N TYR A 63 3.12 16.92 5.04
CA TYR A 63 2.08 15.97 5.40
C TYR A 63 2.49 14.54 5.04
N SER A 64 1.98 13.56 5.79
CA SER A 64 2.15 12.15 5.42
C SER A 64 1.30 11.84 4.19
N ILE A 65 1.86 11.02 3.30
CA ILE A 65 1.15 10.37 2.20
C ILE A 65 1.32 8.86 2.37
N GLY A 66 0.26 8.10 2.12
CA GLY A 66 0.27 6.64 2.25
C GLY A 66 0.46 5.94 0.91
N THR A 67 -0.02 6.54 -0.17
CA THR A 67 -0.02 5.91 -1.51
C THR A 67 0.11 6.96 -2.61
N THR A 68 0.60 6.52 -3.78
CA THR A 68 0.75 7.35 -4.99
C THR A 68 0.30 6.60 -6.24
N ALA A 69 -0.27 7.31 -7.20
CA ALA A 69 -0.60 6.76 -8.52
C ALA A 69 -0.25 7.74 -9.65
N ASN A 70 0.03 7.18 -10.82
CA ASN A 70 0.17 7.96 -12.05
C ASN A 70 -1.19 8.46 -12.52
N ILE A 71 -1.21 9.65 -13.11
CA ILE A 71 -2.39 10.21 -13.78
C ILE A 71 -2.32 9.88 -15.27
N GLU A 72 -3.43 9.46 -15.87
CA GLU A 72 -3.50 9.16 -17.30
C GLU A 72 -3.20 10.42 -18.13
N GLY A 73 -2.26 10.30 -19.08
CA GLY A 73 -1.88 11.42 -19.96
C GLY A 73 -1.01 12.50 -19.31
N ASN A 74 -0.57 12.33 -18.05
CA ASN A 74 0.28 13.29 -17.36
C ASN A 74 1.55 12.61 -16.80
N ASN A 75 2.71 13.18 -17.13
CA ASN A 75 4.01 12.63 -16.73
C ASN A 75 4.71 13.45 -15.64
N ASP A 76 4.27 14.68 -15.36
CA ASP A 76 4.89 15.53 -14.34
C ASP A 76 4.14 15.47 -13.00
N GLU A 77 2.84 15.20 -13.02
CA GLU A 77 2.02 15.12 -11.81
C GLU A 77 1.71 13.67 -11.41
N LEU A 78 1.69 13.47 -10.10
CA LEU A 78 1.21 12.26 -9.42
C LEU A 78 -0.04 12.62 -8.62
N ILE A 79 -1.01 11.71 -8.57
CA ILE A 79 -2.06 11.80 -7.55
C ILE A 79 -1.61 11.01 -6.32
N VAL A 80 -1.93 11.53 -5.13
CA VAL A 80 -1.56 10.91 -3.85
C VAL A 80 -2.77 10.81 -2.94
N GLY A 81 -2.80 9.77 -2.11
CA GLY A 81 -3.65 9.68 -0.92
C GLY A 81 -2.81 9.96 0.31
N GLY A 82 -3.20 10.94 1.13
CA GLY A 82 -2.45 11.34 2.32
C GLY A 82 -3.31 11.89 3.43
N GLN A 83 -2.69 12.45 4.46
CA GLN A 83 -3.34 12.80 5.73
C GLN A 83 -4.68 13.55 5.57
N LEU A 84 -4.73 14.55 4.68
CA LEU A 84 -5.93 15.39 4.53
C LEU A 84 -6.94 14.85 3.50
N GLY A 85 -6.51 14.00 2.56
CA GLY A 85 -7.33 13.59 1.42
C GLY A 85 -6.53 13.18 0.20
N TYR A 86 -7.05 13.57 -0.97
CA TYR A 86 -6.41 13.38 -2.26
C TYR A 86 -5.66 14.65 -2.66
N GLY A 87 -4.43 14.50 -3.11
CA GLY A 87 -3.57 15.61 -3.53
C GLY A 87 -2.85 15.34 -4.84
N ILE A 88 -2.28 16.40 -5.40
CA ILE A 88 -1.43 16.37 -6.59
C ILE A 88 -0.02 16.75 -6.18
N PHE A 89 0.93 15.86 -6.45
CA PHE A 89 2.36 16.09 -6.29
C PHE A 89 2.98 16.38 -7.65
N THR A 90 3.68 17.51 -7.77
CA THR A 90 4.38 17.91 -9.01
C THR A 90 5.83 17.49 -8.92
N ARG A 91 6.29 16.59 -9.80
CA ARG A 91 7.64 16.01 -9.73
C ARG A 91 8.74 17.04 -9.93
N SER A 92 8.53 17.96 -10.87
CA SER A 92 9.51 18.99 -11.22
C SER A 92 9.80 19.98 -10.09
N THR A 93 8.81 20.31 -9.26
CA THR A 93 8.95 21.29 -8.17
C THR A 93 9.01 20.66 -6.78
N GLY A 94 8.43 19.48 -6.61
CA GLY A 94 8.21 18.85 -5.31
C GLY A 94 6.98 19.37 -4.57
N ASP A 95 6.16 20.21 -5.21
CA ASP A 95 4.98 20.79 -4.56
C ASP A 95 3.84 19.78 -4.41
N LEU A 96 3.21 19.76 -3.24
CA LEU A 96 2.01 18.99 -2.94
C LEU A 96 0.83 19.92 -2.67
N ARG A 97 -0.25 19.78 -3.45
CA ARG A 97 -1.51 20.52 -3.25
C ARG A 97 -2.68 19.56 -3.05
N TRP A 98 -3.58 19.87 -2.13
CA TRP A 98 -4.78 19.05 -1.87
C TRP A 98 -5.92 19.45 -2.80
N ILE A 99 -6.58 18.46 -3.41
CA ILE A 99 -7.67 18.66 -4.38
C ILE A 99 -9.02 18.19 -3.86
N GLN A 100 -9.01 17.25 -2.91
CA GLN A 100 -10.20 16.80 -2.22
C GLN A 100 -9.85 16.35 -0.81
N LYS A 101 -10.71 16.68 0.17
CA LYS A 101 -10.50 16.28 1.57
C LYS A 101 -11.33 15.04 1.92
N PHE A 102 -10.82 14.19 2.80
CA PHE A 102 -11.56 13.02 3.29
C PHE A 102 -12.76 13.40 4.17
N TRP A 103 -12.56 14.41 5.02
CA TRP A 103 -13.46 14.72 6.12
C TRP A 103 -14.24 16.01 5.88
N ASN A 104 -15.55 15.97 6.15
CA ASN A 104 -16.40 17.15 6.06
C ASN A 104 -16.11 18.15 7.21
N ASP A 105 -16.70 19.35 7.16
CA ASP A 105 -16.44 20.40 8.16
C ASP A 105 -16.84 19.99 9.59
N GLU A 106 -17.83 19.12 9.76
CA GLU A 106 -18.27 18.64 11.07
C GLU A 106 -17.29 17.62 11.64
N GLU A 107 -16.85 16.66 10.84
CA GLU A 107 -15.84 15.66 11.24
C GLU A 107 -14.47 16.29 11.57
N ARG A 108 -14.20 17.49 11.05
CA ARG A 108 -12.98 18.25 11.35
C ARG A 108 -13.03 18.99 12.68
N LYS A 109 -14.19 19.07 13.33
CA LYS A 109 -14.30 19.66 14.67
C LYS A 109 -13.79 18.69 15.73
N GLN A 110 -13.61 19.24 16.93
CA GLN A 110 -13.30 18.43 18.09
C GLN A 110 -14.53 17.59 18.47
N ASP A 111 -14.35 16.28 18.53
CA ASP A 111 -15.39 15.32 18.91
C ASP A 111 -15.19 14.76 20.33
N GLY A 112 -14.14 15.19 21.03
CA GLY A 112 -13.81 14.75 22.39
C GLY A 112 -13.14 13.38 22.45
N HIS A 113 -12.84 12.77 21.31
CA HIS A 113 -12.17 11.48 21.23
C HIS A 113 -10.64 11.64 21.25
N ALA A 114 -9.96 10.52 21.52
CA ALA A 114 -8.55 10.29 21.20
C ALA A 114 -7.58 11.43 21.59
N LYS A 115 -7.39 11.64 22.90
CA LYS A 115 -6.40 12.58 23.46
C LYS A 115 -6.52 14.04 22.97
N GLY A 116 -7.70 14.43 22.49
CA GLY A 116 -7.98 15.80 22.07
C GLY A 116 -7.59 16.12 20.64
N TYR A 117 -7.38 15.11 19.78
CA TYR A 117 -7.23 15.29 18.34
C TYR A 117 -8.59 15.26 17.63
N THR A 118 -8.77 16.15 16.66
CA THR A 118 -9.90 16.07 15.69
C THR A 118 -9.77 14.81 14.83
N LYS A 119 -10.83 14.42 14.11
CA LYS A 119 -10.77 13.23 13.24
C LYS A 119 -9.70 13.38 12.16
N GLU A 120 -9.66 14.52 11.47
CA GLU A 120 -8.59 14.81 10.50
C GLU A 120 -7.18 14.81 11.13
N GLY A 121 -7.06 15.24 12.39
CA GLY A 121 -5.78 15.30 13.09
C GLY A 121 -5.23 13.94 13.53
N ARG A 122 -6.11 12.97 13.83
CA ARG A 122 -5.71 11.62 14.30
C ARG A 122 -5.71 10.54 13.23
N MET A 123 -6.19 10.84 12.03
CA MET A 123 -6.28 9.89 10.92
C MET A 123 -5.16 10.13 9.90
N ARG A 124 -4.73 9.06 9.23
CA ARG A 124 -3.85 9.12 8.07
C ARG A 124 -4.35 8.21 6.96
N ALA A 125 -3.95 8.50 5.72
CA ALA A 125 -4.05 7.52 4.65
C ALA A 125 -3.09 6.34 4.91
N ASN A 126 -3.46 5.17 4.42
CA ASN A 126 -2.63 3.96 4.44
C ASN A 126 -2.41 3.50 2.98
N ASP A 127 -2.86 2.32 2.58
CA ASP A 127 -2.70 1.85 1.21
C ASP A 127 -3.78 2.41 0.25
N GLY A 128 -3.52 2.29 -1.05
CA GLY A 128 -4.51 2.57 -2.08
C GLY A 128 -4.11 2.12 -3.47
N ALA A 129 -5.12 1.90 -4.31
CA ALA A 129 -4.97 1.34 -5.65
C ALA A 129 -5.94 1.98 -6.66
N ILE A 130 -5.61 1.85 -7.94
CA ILE A 130 -6.46 2.30 -9.04
C ILE A 130 -7.17 1.12 -9.69
N ASP A 131 -8.49 1.20 -9.81
CA ASP A 131 -9.27 0.19 -10.54
C ASP A 131 -9.22 0.38 -12.06
N LYS A 132 -9.78 -0.57 -12.83
CA LYS A 132 -9.75 -0.51 -14.30
C LYS A 132 -10.46 0.71 -14.91
N LYS A 133 -11.37 1.34 -14.16
CA LYS A 133 -12.09 2.54 -14.60
C LYS A 133 -11.29 3.80 -14.31
N GLY A 134 -10.13 3.69 -13.65
CA GLY A 134 -9.26 4.80 -13.31
C GLY A 134 -9.70 5.52 -12.04
N ARG A 135 -10.49 4.90 -11.18
CA ARG A 135 -10.92 5.47 -9.88
C ARG A 135 -9.86 5.17 -8.82
N TYR A 136 -9.57 6.14 -7.96
CA TYR A 136 -8.56 5.98 -6.92
C TYR A 136 -9.17 5.60 -5.59
N TRP A 137 -8.83 4.42 -5.10
CA TRP A 137 -9.27 3.88 -3.82
C TRP A 137 -8.18 4.09 -2.77
N VAL A 138 -8.51 4.70 -1.64
CA VAL A 138 -7.55 4.99 -0.57
C VAL A 138 -8.16 4.66 0.79
N GLY A 139 -7.45 3.82 1.55
CA GLY A 139 -7.79 3.48 2.92
C GLY A 139 -7.30 4.54 3.91
N THR A 140 -8.07 4.80 4.95
CA THR A 140 -7.68 5.65 6.08
C THR A 140 -7.78 4.88 7.39
N MET A 141 -6.93 5.24 8.35
CA MET A 141 -6.89 4.64 9.68
C MET A 141 -6.45 5.66 10.73
N ASN A 142 -6.68 5.35 12.00
CA ASN A 142 -6.04 6.04 13.11
C ASN A 142 -4.52 5.96 12.97
N ASP A 143 -3.82 7.07 13.19
CA ASP A 143 -2.37 7.11 13.19
C ASP A 143 -1.83 6.52 14.50
N PRO A 144 -1.18 5.34 14.47
CA PRO A 144 -0.70 4.67 15.68
C PRO A 144 0.41 5.45 16.42
N THR A 145 1.01 6.46 15.77
CA THR A 145 1.97 7.35 16.42
C THR A 145 1.31 8.39 17.32
N LEU A 146 -0.01 8.58 17.19
CA LEU A 146 -0.79 9.58 17.93
C LEU A 146 -1.78 8.94 18.90
N VAL A 147 -2.48 7.90 18.44
CA VAL A 147 -3.64 7.31 19.12
C VAL A 147 -3.68 5.80 18.92
N ASP A 148 -4.41 5.09 19.79
CA ASP A 148 -4.58 3.63 19.65
C ASP A 148 -5.42 3.30 18.41
N ILE A 149 -5.19 2.11 17.84
CA ILE A 149 -5.95 1.61 16.68
C ILE A 149 -7.40 1.34 17.09
N THR A 150 -8.34 1.92 16.34
CA THR A 150 -9.78 1.66 16.40
C THR A 150 -10.30 1.40 14.99
N ASP A 151 -11.59 1.09 14.84
CA ASP A 151 -12.26 0.84 13.56
C ASP A 151 -12.82 2.12 12.91
N GLU A 152 -12.31 3.30 13.26
CA GLU A 152 -12.77 4.58 12.71
C GLU A 152 -12.35 4.82 11.24
N GLY A 153 -11.55 3.92 10.68
CA GLY A 153 -11.06 3.95 9.32
C GLY A 153 -12.15 3.83 8.27
N VAL A 154 -11.84 4.42 7.11
CA VAL A 154 -12.73 4.48 5.96
C VAL A 154 -11.95 4.20 4.69
N LEU A 155 -12.49 3.32 3.84
CA LEU A 155 -12.07 3.17 2.45
C LEU A 155 -12.81 4.19 1.60
N PHE A 156 -12.07 5.17 1.07
CA PHE A 156 -12.59 6.17 0.15
C PHE A 156 -12.34 5.77 -1.30
N ARG A 157 -13.14 6.35 -2.20
CA ARG A 157 -12.94 6.30 -3.65
C ARG A 157 -13.06 7.71 -4.23
N LEU A 158 -12.10 8.11 -5.05
CA LEU A 158 -12.13 9.31 -5.87
C LEU A 158 -12.44 8.93 -7.32
N ASP A 159 -13.51 9.52 -7.85
CA ASP A 159 -13.91 9.34 -9.24
C ASP A 159 -13.27 10.39 -10.17
N ALA A 160 -13.41 10.21 -11.48
CA ALA A 160 -12.73 11.04 -12.47
C ALA A 160 -13.16 12.51 -12.45
N ASP A 161 -14.36 12.79 -11.95
CA ASP A 161 -14.91 14.14 -11.74
C ASP A 161 -14.50 14.76 -10.39
N LEU A 162 -13.58 14.10 -9.66
CA LEU A 162 -13.10 14.46 -8.32
C LEU A 162 -14.14 14.36 -7.21
N SER A 163 -15.29 13.73 -7.48
CA SER A 163 -16.22 13.35 -6.42
C SER A 163 -15.63 12.25 -5.55
N ILE A 164 -15.88 12.36 -4.24
CA ILE A 164 -15.40 11.41 -3.24
C ILE A 164 -16.57 10.60 -2.68
N LEU A 165 -16.36 9.29 -2.56
CA LEU A 165 -17.31 8.35 -1.99
C LEU A 165 -16.66 7.60 -0.81
N ARG A 166 -17.43 7.42 0.26
CA ARG A 166 -17.10 6.51 1.37
C ARG A 166 -17.64 5.14 0.99
N VAL A 167 -16.76 4.19 0.71
CA VAL A 167 -17.18 2.88 0.18
C VAL A 167 -17.29 1.83 1.28
N LYS A 168 -16.48 1.96 2.34
CA LYS A 168 -16.57 1.14 3.54
C LYS A 168 -16.12 1.94 4.76
N GLU A 169 -16.92 1.93 5.82
CA GLU A 169 -16.56 2.46 7.13
C GLU A 169 -16.40 1.28 8.12
N GLY A 170 -15.88 1.54 9.32
CA GLY A 170 -15.66 0.47 10.30
C GLY A 170 -14.44 -0.37 9.96
N VAL A 171 -13.34 0.26 9.53
CA VAL A 171 -12.10 -0.42 9.14
C VAL A 171 -10.98 -0.06 10.10
N SER A 172 -10.16 -1.03 10.51
CA SER A 172 -9.06 -0.76 11.45
C SER A 172 -7.77 -0.32 10.73
N ILE A 173 -7.26 -1.14 9.81
CA ILE A 173 -6.04 -0.89 9.04
C ILE A 173 -6.30 -1.36 7.59
N PRO A 174 -6.93 -0.52 6.74
CA PRO A 174 -7.13 -0.85 5.34
C PRO A 174 -5.78 -0.90 4.62
N ASN A 175 -5.47 -2.07 4.10
CA ASN A 175 -4.25 -2.35 3.36
C ASN A 175 -4.59 -2.82 1.93
N GLY A 176 -3.78 -3.71 1.38
CA GLY A 176 -3.88 -4.23 0.02
C GLY A 176 -5.29 -4.26 -0.55
N THR A 177 -5.54 -3.45 -1.59
CA THR A 177 -6.78 -3.43 -2.37
C THR A 177 -6.48 -3.71 -3.84
N SER A 178 -7.15 -4.70 -4.44
CA SER A 178 -6.98 -5.00 -5.87
C SER A 178 -8.21 -5.68 -6.46
N TRP A 179 -8.19 -6.00 -7.75
CA TRP A 179 -9.30 -6.64 -8.46
C TRP A 179 -8.83 -7.87 -9.21
N THR A 180 -9.76 -8.77 -9.51
CA THR A 180 -9.52 -9.86 -10.46
C THR A 180 -9.31 -9.30 -11.87
N SER A 181 -8.68 -10.08 -12.76
CA SER A 181 -8.52 -9.72 -14.18
C SER A 181 -9.87 -9.50 -14.89
N GLY A 182 -10.89 -10.28 -14.52
CA GLY A 182 -12.28 -10.08 -14.98
C GLY A 182 -12.93 -8.79 -14.45
N ASN A 183 -12.38 -8.22 -13.37
CA ASN A 183 -12.89 -7.06 -12.65
C ASN A 183 -14.36 -7.22 -12.23
N ASP A 184 -14.70 -8.42 -11.82
CA ASP A 184 -15.99 -8.82 -11.26
C ASP A 184 -15.88 -9.15 -9.77
N GLN A 185 -14.66 -9.12 -9.23
CA GLN A 185 -14.38 -9.30 -7.82
C GLN A 185 -13.29 -8.33 -7.34
N MET A 186 -13.35 -8.00 -6.06
CA MET A 186 -12.43 -7.13 -5.36
C MET A 186 -11.79 -7.89 -4.20
N TYR A 187 -10.48 -7.74 -4.06
CA TYR A 187 -9.70 -8.16 -2.91
C TYR A 187 -9.58 -6.98 -1.95
N PHE A 188 -9.74 -7.24 -0.66
CA PHE A 188 -9.60 -6.21 0.37
C PHE A 188 -8.96 -6.78 1.63
N THR A 189 -8.11 -5.98 2.26
CA THR A 189 -7.38 -6.36 3.48
C THR A 189 -7.68 -5.35 4.58
N ASP A 190 -8.17 -5.84 5.71
CA ASP A 190 -8.14 -5.14 7.00
C ASP A 190 -7.21 -5.91 7.92
N SER A 191 -5.96 -5.45 8.07
CA SER A 191 -4.84 -6.26 8.57
C SER A 191 -5.10 -6.96 9.91
N PRO A 192 -5.72 -6.34 10.95
CA PRO A 192 -6.02 -7.00 12.22
C PRO A 192 -6.92 -8.24 12.10
N THR A 193 -7.68 -8.38 11.01
CA THR A 193 -8.47 -9.60 10.74
C THR A 193 -7.59 -10.80 10.36
N LYS A 194 -6.31 -10.56 10.02
CA LYS A 194 -5.33 -11.55 9.54
C LYS A 194 -5.67 -12.18 8.19
N THR A 195 -6.67 -11.64 7.49
CA THR A 195 -7.19 -12.20 6.25
C THR A 195 -7.22 -11.18 5.12
N ILE A 196 -7.10 -11.67 3.89
CA ILE A 196 -7.52 -10.97 2.68
C ILE A 196 -8.86 -11.57 2.28
N THR A 197 -9.86 -10.73 2.07
CA THR A 197 -11.18 -11.14 1.59
C THR A 197 -11.31 -10.94 0.09
N LEU A 198 -12.19 -11.73 -0.52
CA LEU A 198 -12.60 -11.63 -1.91
C LEU A 198 -14.12 -11.51 -1.97
N GLN A 199 -14.61 -10.46 -2.62
CA GLN A 199 -16.04 -10.15 -2.69
C GLN A 199 -16.46 -9.80 -4.13
N PRO A 200 -17.71 -10.09 -4.53
CA PRO A 200 -18.24 -9.60 -5.80
C PRO A 200 -18.12 -8.09 -5.92
N PHE A 201 -17.83 -7.62 -7.13
CA PHE A 201 -17.61 -6.22 -7.44
C PHE A 201 -18.21 -5.86 -8.79
N ASP A 202 -19.14 -4.91 -8.79
CA ASP A 202 -19.63 -4.30 -10.02
C ASP A 202 -18.64 -3.20 -10.44
N HIS A 203 -17.83 -3.44 -11.46
CA HIS A 203 -16.87 -2.46 -11.95
C HIS A 203 -17.49 -1.27 -12.66
N GLU A 204 -18.72 -1.37 -13.18
CA GLU A 204 -19.39 -0.24 -13.82
C GLU A 204 -19.75 0.80 -12.76
N THR A 205 -20.38 0.37 -11.67
CA THR A 205 -20.77 1.28 -10.57
C THR A 205 -19.67 1.48 -9.51
N GLY A 206 -18.68 0.57 -9.49
CA GLY A 206 -17.61 0.51 -8.49
C GLY A 206 -18.12 0.12 -7.11
N LYS A 207 -19.08 -0.79 -7.06
CA LYS A 207 -19.72 -1.22 -5.81
C LYS A 207 -19.30 -2.65 -5.44
N PRO A 208 -18.59 -2.84 -4.33
CA PRO A 208 -18.36 -4.16 -3.75
C PRO A 208 -19.57 -4.66 -2.94
N GLU A 209 -19.80 -5.97 -2.95
CA GLU A 209 -20.81 -6.64 -2.13
C GLU A 209 -20.19 -7.23 -0.87
N TRP A 210 -19.94 -6.39 0.15
CA TRP A 210 -19.23 -6.75 1.38
C TRP A 210 -19.81 -7.95 2.13
N GLU A 211 -21.15 -8.08 2.18
CA GLU A 211 -21.84 -9.19 2.86
C GLU A 211 -21.62 -10.56 2.19
N LYS A 212 -21.09 -10.57 0.96
CA LYS A 212 -20.77 -11.80 0.21
C LYS A 212 -19.27 -12.10 0.19
N ALA A 213 -18.48 -11.39 1.02
CA ALA A 213 -17.05 -11.60 1.14
C ALA A 213 -16.73 -13.03 1.60
N LYS A 214 -15.69 -13.61 1.01
CA LYS A 214 -15.11 -14.89 1.42
C LYS A 214 -13.63 -14.67 1.74
N VAL A 215 -13.09 -15.45 2.66
CA VAL A 215 -11.64 -15.46 2.91
C VAL A 215 -10.94 -16.02 1.68
N PHE A 216 -10.01 -15.26 1.14
CA PHE A 216 -9.10 -15.68 0.06
C PHE A 216 -7.77 -16.17 0.64
N PHE A 217 -7.21 -15.43 1.59
CA PHE A 217 -5.94 -15.77 2.23
C PHE A 217 -5.99 -15.47 3.72
N THR A 218 -5.33 -16.30 4.52
CA THR A 218 -5.10 -16.07 5.96
C THR A 218 -3.60 -16.14 6.21
N CYS A 219 -3.05 -15.14 6.89
CA CYS A 219 -1.64 -15.17 7.28
C CYS A 219 -1.35 -16.43 8.12
N PRO A 220 -0.42 -17.30 7.72
CA PRO A 220 -0.19 -18.58 8.40
C PRO A 220 0.66 -18.44 9.67
N VAL A 221 1.28 -17.28 9.89
CA VAL A 221 2.21 -17.05 11.00
C VAL A 221 1.50 -16.33 12.14
N GLU A 222 1.58 -16.90 13.34
CA GLU A 222 1.01 -16.28 14.53
C GLU A 222 1.66 -14.92 14.82
N GLY A 223 0.82 -13.92 15.13
CA GLY A 223 1.25 -12.54 15.34
C GLY A 223 1.60 -11.78 14.06
N GLY A 224 1.51 -12.42 12.88
CA GLY A 224 1.62 -11.77 11.59
C GLY A 224 0.28 -11.33 11.01
N VAL A 225 0.31 -10.32 10.15
CA VAL A 225 -0.87 -9.81 9.43
C VAL A 225 -0.53 -9.57 7.95
N PRO A 226 -1.46 -9.80 7.01
CA PRO A 226 -1.26 -9.37 5.63
C PRO A 226 -1.23 -7.84 5.56
N ASP A 227 -0.32 -7.31 4.75
CA ASP A 227 -0.08 -5.89 4.58
C ASP A 227 -0.35 -5.51 3.09
N GLY A 228 0.62 -4.95 2.38
CA GLY A 228 0.53 -4.72 0.94
C GLY A 228 0.70 -5.99 0.08
N HIS A 229 0.15 -5.97 -1.13
CA HIS A 229 0.30 -7.05 -2.12
C HIS A 229 0.38 -6.56 -3.56
N CYS A 230 0.93 -7.38 -4.44
CA CYS A 230 0.88 -7.18 -5.89
C CYS A 230 0.55 -8.49 -6.64
N GLN A 231 0.00 -8.38 -7.84
CA GLN A 231 -0.32 -9.55 -8.68
C GLN A 231 0.70 -9.74 -9.81
N ASP A 232 1.10 -10.98 -10.03
CA ASP A 232 1.87 -11.35 -11.22
C ASP A 232 0.98 -11.72 -12.41
N ALA A 233 1.59 -11.84 -13.58
CA ALA A 233 0.91 -12.12 -14.84
C ALA A 233 0.31 -13.54 -14.92
N GLU A 234 0.63 -14.42 -13.97
CA GLU A 234 0.01 -15.75 -13.82
C GLU A 234 -1.25 -15.69 -12.94
N GLY A 235 -1.62 -14.50 -12.43
CA GLY A 235 -2.75 -14.29 -11.53
C GLY A 235 -2.43 -14.63 -10.08
N CYS A 236 -1.17 -14.93 -9.75
CA CYS A 236 -0.77 -15.17 -8.37
C CYS A 236 -0.49 -13.86 -7.63
N PHE A 237 -0.71 -13.87 -6.33
CA PHE A 237 -0.44 -12.76 -5.44
C PHE A 237 0.95 -12.91 -4.83
N TRP A 238 1.67 -11.81 -4.66
CA TRP A 238 2.78 -11.69 -3.72
C TRP A 238 2.30 -10.81 -2.56
N ILE A 239 2.26 -11.37 -1.36
CA ILE A 239 1.65 -10.76 -0.17
C ILE A 239 2.72 -10.57 0.89
N ALA A 240 2.98 -9.34 1.30
CA ALA A 240 3.80 -9.08 2.47
C ALA A 240 3.00 -9.42 3.73
N CYS A 241 3.63 -10.14 4.66
CA CYS A 241 3.06 -10.41 5.97
C CYS A 241 3.87 -9.68 7.04
N PHE A 242 3.38 -8.51 7.46
CA PHE A 242 3.99 -7.71 8.51
C PHE A 242 4.11 -8.51 9.81
N GLY A 243 5.25 -8.36 10.49
CA GLY A 243 5.57 -9.09 11.71
C GLY A 243 6.11 -10.51 11.48
N THR A 244 6.35 -10.94 10.24
CA THR A 244 6.76 -12.33 9.96
C THR A 244 8.12 -12.45 9.27
N GLY A 245 8.56 -11.40 8.56
CA GLY A 245 9.73 -11.47 7.67
C GLY A 245 9.49 -12.42 6.49
N ARG A 246 8.23 -12.50 6.04
CA ARG A 246 7.80 -13.33 4.93
C ARG A 246 7.00 -12.52 3.91
N VAL A 247 7.31 -12.77 2.64
CA VAL A 247 6.40 -12.50 1.53
C VAL A 247 5.98 -13.85 0.96
N TYR A 248 4.68 -14.07 0.79
CA TYR A 248 4.14 -15.31 0.22
C TYR A 248 3.66 -15.10 -1.20
N ARG A 249 3.99 -16.04 -2.10
CA ARG A 249 3.33 -16.18 -3.39
C ARG A 249 2.14 -17.11 -3.25
N VAL A 250 0.95 -16.64 -3.59
CA VAL A 250 -0.32 -17.34 -3.40
C VAL A 250 -1.05 -17.48 -4.73
N ASN A 251 -1.54 -18.68 -5.06
CA ASN A 251 -2.30 -18.92 -6.30
C ASN A 251 -3.72 -18.35 -6.23
N VAL A 252 -4.49 -18.49 -7.32
CA VAL A 252 -5.86 -17.95 -7.41
C VAL A 252 -6.85 -18.64 -6.47
N GLU A 253 -6.49 -19.82 -5.94
CA GLU A 253 -7.23 -20.56 -4.93
C GLU A 253 -6.90 -20.15 -3.48
N GLY A 254 -5.90 -19.29 -3.27
CA GLY A 254 -5.48 -18.87 -1.92
C GLY A 254 -4.40 -19.75 -1.29
N GLU A 255 -3.78 -20.66 -2.06
CA GLU A 255 -2.74 -21.58 -1.58
C GLU A 255 -1.34 -21.00 -1.77
N ILE A 256 -0.49 -21.15 -0.74
CA ILE A 256 0.92 -20.72 -0.79
C ILE A 256 1.70 -21.67 -1.71
N ILE A 257 2.32 -21.09 -2.74
CA ILE A 257 3.15 -21.81 -3.72
C ILE A 257 4.62 -21.34 -3.72
N ALA A 258 4.92 -20.19 -3.10
CA ALA A 258 6.28 -19.78 -2.80
C ALA A 258 6.36 -18.90 -1.54
N GLU A 259 7.55 -18.80 -0.96
CA GLU A 259 7.85 -17.90 0.15
C GLU A 259 9.22 -17.24 -0.01
N ILE A 260 9.33 -15.98 0.44
CA ILE A 260 10.59 -15.23 0.55
C ILE A 260 10.84 -14.95 2.03
N GLU A 261 12.00 -15.37 2.53
CA GLU A 261 12.52 -14.98 3.85
C GLU A 261 13.33 -13.68 3.76
N LEU A 262 13.04 -12.73 4.65
CA LEU A 262 13.72 -11.43 4.74
C LEU A 262 14.40 -11.24 6.11
N PRO A 263 15.48 -10.43 6.18
CA PRO A 263 16.24 -10.21 7.41
C PRO A 263 15.65 -9.08 8.28
N THR A 264 14.33 -8.88 8.19
CA THR A 264 13.54 -8.01 9.06
C THR A 264 12.10 -8.54 9.10
N ARG A 265 11.41 -8.43 10.23
CA ARG A 265 10.04 -8.94 10.36
C ARG A 265 8.99 -7.98 9.81
N CYS A 266 9.29 -6.68 9.77
CA CYS A 266 8.36 -5.60 9.45
C CYS A 266 8.27 -5.34 7.94
N VAL A 267 8.03 -6.38 7.14
CA VAL A 267 7.86 -6.26 5.68
C VAL A 267 6.48 -5.73 5.36
N THR A 268 6.39 -4.75 4.45
CA THR A 268 5.19 -3.93 4.28
C THR A 268 4.51 -4.14 2.93
N CYS A 269 5.22 -3.95 1.81
CA CYS A 269 4.57 -4.01 0.50
C CYS A 269 5.52 -4.49 -0.61
N PRO A 270 5.08 -5.43 -1.47
CA PRO A 270 5.84 -5.85 -2.64
C PRO A 270 5.39 -5.15 -3.92
N ALA A 271 6.31 -4.96 -4.87
CA ALA A 271 6.02 -4.54 -6.24
C ALA A 271 6.89 -5.30 -7.25
N ILE A 272 6.27 -5.82 -8.31
CA ILE A 272 7.02 -6.48 -9.39
C ILE A 272 7.55 -5.43 -10.37
N CYS A 273 8.88 -5.39 -10.48
CA CYS A 273 9.68 -4.49 -11.29
C CYS A 273 10.40 -5.30 -12.38
N GLY A 274 9.79 -5.45 -13.56
CA GLY A 274 10.28 -6.38 -14.58
C GLY A 274 10.04 -7.83 -14.14
N THR A 275 11.09 -8.57 -13.81
CA THR A 275 11.01 -9.90 -13.14
C THR A 275 11.47 -9.87 -11.69
N GLU A 276 11.97 -8.73 -11.23
CA GLU A 276 12.40 -8.52 -9.85
C GLU A 276 11.19 -8.18 -8.97
N LEU A 277 11.12 -8.75 -7.77
CA LEU A 277 10.22 -8.30 -6.72
C LEU A 277 11.00 -7.33 -5.82
N VAL A 278 10.53 -6.09 -5.74
CA VAL A 278 10.98 -5.11 -4.76
C VAL A 278 10.06 -5.18 -3.55
N ILE A 279 10.61 -5.12 -2.34
CA ILE A 279 9.87 -5.26 -1.08
C ILE A 279 10.28 -4.12 -0.15
N THR A 280 9.33 -3.29 0.28
CA THR A 280 9.55 -2.28 1.33
C THR A 280 9.40 -2.89 2.73
N SER A 281 9.97 -2.22 3.73
CA SER A 281 9.80 -2.57 5.14
C SER A 281 9.67 -1.33 6.03
N ALA A 282 9.33 -1.55 7.29
CA ALA A 282 9.26 -0.55 8.35
C ALA A 282 10.34 -0.79 9.41
N SER A 283 10.59 0.22 10.24
CA SER A 283 11.42 0.08 11.43
C SER A 283 10.84 -0.97 12.39
N GLU A 284 11.70 -1.65 13.15
CA GLU A 284 11.25 -2.61 14.17
C GLU A 284 10.56 -1.88 15.33
N GLU A 285 9.35 -2.33 15.67
CA GLU A 285 8.50 -1.72 16.71
C GLU A 285 8.89 -2.19 18.12
N ASP A 286 9.43 -3.42 18.25
CA ASP A 286 9.87 -4.00 19.51
C ASP A 286 11.30 -4.58 19.37
N PRO A 287 12.33 -3.71 19.28
CA PRO A 287 13.71 -4.13 19.00
C PRO A 287 14.37 -4.89 20.15
N GLU A 288 13.82 -4.82 21.36
CA GLU A 288 14.28 -5.63 22.49
C GLU A 288 13.81 -7.07 22.36
N LYS A 289 12.55 -7.28 21.93
CA LYS A 289 11.98 -8.60 21.67
C LYS A 289 12.48 -9.21 20.36
N TYR A 290 12.73 -8.38 19.34
CA TYR A 290 13.16 -8.82 18.01
C TYR A 290 14.46 -8.15 17.56
N PRO A 291 15.58 -8.37 18.27
CA PRO A 291 16.84 -7.68 18.00
C PRO A 291 17.45 -8.01 16.64
N TRP A 292 17.10 -9.15 16.04
CA TRP A 292 17.55 -9.55 14.70
C TRP A 292 16.89 -8.72 13.59
N SER A 293 15.72 -8.15 13.84
CA SER A 293 14.91 -7.46 12.83
C SER A 293 15.27 -5.97 12.71
N LYS A 294 15.89 -5.41 13.75
CA LYS A 294 16.18 -3.98 13.86
C LYS A 294 17.23 -3.48 12.85
N GLU A 295 18.19 -4.33 12.47
CA GLU A 295 19.34 -3.92 11.66
C GLU A 295 18.93 -3.44 10.26
N TYR A 296 17.98 -4.16 9.64
CA TYR A 296 17.44 -3.86 8.32
C TYR A 296 15.95 -3.47 8.34
N GLY A 297 15.43 -3.09 9.50
CA GLY A 297 14.12 -2.45 9.61
C GLY A 297 14.12 -1.12 8.83
N GLY A 298 13.13 -0.95 7.96
CA GLY A 298 12.98 0.25 7.13
C GLY A 298 13.80 0.24 5.84
N ALA A 299 14.46 -0.88 5.51
CA ALA A 299 15.18 -1.03 4.25
C ALA A 299 14.26 -1.45 3.09
N VAL A 300 14.80 -1.39 1.87
CA VAL A 300 14.16 -1.91 0.66
C VAL A 300 14.97 -3.10 0.15
N PHE A 301 14.29 -4.20 -0.17
CA PHE A 301 14.87 -5.45 -0.64
C PHE A 301 14.49 -5.70 -2.09
N LYS A 302 15.29 -6.52 -2.78
CA LYS A 302 15.06 -6.86 -4.19
C LYS A 302 15.52 -8.29 -4.48
N ILE A 303 14.73 -9.03 -5.25
CA ILE A 303 15.06 -10.40 -5.67
C ILE A 303 14.41 -10.73 -7.02
N ASP A 304 15.10 -11.43 -7.92
CA ASP A 304 14.50 -11.94 -9.15
C ASP A 304 13.62 -13.16 -8.85
N VAL A 305 12.33 -13.06 -9.15
CA VAL A 305 11.34 -14.13 -8.96
C VAL A 305 10.93 -14.80 -10.28
N GLY A 306 11.44 -14.30 -11.41
CA GLY A 306 11.26 -14.87 -12.75
C GLY A 306 9.89 -14.65 -13.39
N VAL A 307 8.97 -13.95 -12.72
CA VAL A 307 7.61 -13.66 -13.21
C VAL A 307 7.39 -12.17 -13.34
N LYS A 308 6.61 -11.77 -14.35
CA LYS A 308 6.28 -10.35 -14.60
C LYS A 308 5.03 -9.95 -13.85
N GLY A 309 4.93 -8.67 -13.51
CA GLY A 309 3.73 -8.07 -12.91
C GLY A 309 2.63 -7.79 -13.93
N VAL A 310 1.41 -7.58 -13.44
CA VAL A 310 0.33 -6.97 -14.23
C VAL A 310 0.54 -5.45 -14.36
N PRO A 311 0.16 -4.82 -15.49
CA PRO A 311 0.21 -3.36 -15.62
C PRO A 311 -0.66 -2.67 -14.56
N LEU A 312 -0.10 -1.66 -13.89
CA LEU A 312 -0.85 -0.82 -12.94
C LEU A 312 -1.75 0.17 -13.69
N ASN A 313 -3.00 0.27 -13.24
CA ASN A 313 -3.92 1.29 -13.75
C ASN A 313 -3.46 2.70 -13.35
N LYS A 314 -3.93 3.70 -14.10
CA LYS A 314 -3.66 5.12 -13.86
C LYS A 314 -4.96 5.83 -13.51
N PHE A 315 -4.86 6.82 -12.62
CA PHE A 315 -6.01 7.64 -12.26
C PHE A 315 -6.48 8.43 -13.50
N LYS A 316 -7.78 8.39 -13.76
CA LYS A 316 -8.40 9.18 -14.83
C LYS A 316 -8.99 10.44 -14.22
N MET A 317 -8.69 11.57 -14.82
CA MET A 317 -9.17 12.86 -14.36
C MET A 317 -9.87 13.57 -15.52
N SER A 318 -11.18 13.82 -15.40
CA SER A 318 -12.01 14.41 -16.46
C SER A 318 -12.14 15.93 -16.33
N VAL A 319 -11.73 16.49 -15.20
CA VAL A 319 -11.74 17.92 -14.89
C VAL A 319 -10.34 18.39 -14.52
N LYS A 320 -9.99 19.65 -14.74
CA LYS A 320 -8.72 20.18 -14.24
C LYS A 320 -8.80 20.31 -12.72
N ALA A 321 -7.92 19.61 -12.03
CA ALA A 321 -7.70 19.73 -10.59
C ALA A 321 -6.97 21.01 -10.22
#